data_AF-A0A971W455-F1
#
_entry.id   AF-A0A971W455-F1
#
_cell.length_a   1.000
_cell.length_b   1.000
_cell.length_c   1.000
_cell.angle_alpha   90.00
_cell.angle_beta   90.00
_cell.angle_gamma   90.00
#
_symmetry.space_group_name_H-M   'P 1'
#
loop_
_entity.id
_entity.type
_entity.pdbx_description
1 polymer ?
#
loop_
_entity_poly.entity_id
_entity_poly.type
_entity_poly.pdbx_seq_one_letter_code
_entity_poly.pdbx_strand_id
1 'polypeptide(L)'
;MVRSIEETPVCRLAHPLSAQGAESIQDFIMISPDLCHVAYIAQTQQTQMVVLDGHPQQEFDEVIKGSLVFSPDSLHLAYVGSKNGQQMVVVDGKAKKGYEGILAGSLVFSADSRRLGYSVQSEGQQMVVIDGRRRRKYQGILAGSLQFSPDGQHYAYSACKDGSWLVVEDGREHQTYQGISVGTLTFSPDSRRLAYAAKKDYRWIVVCDGQEGEPYSAVGGGSLTFSPDSRHLAYAVLVGSPPAMIDGKYATSKYSKQMVVADGIEGEPYDAVGGDSLIYSPDSSILAYAAMKDQKVLVVRNGEEGPGFDGVGRATLVFSPQGNRLAYIVREKQRWCAIIDETRTKFYDTFLEGGVVFSPDGKHWACAVQNEGRAFVVRDGVECNRYDAVVGDSLAFSPDSRHLVYTAQSGEQQFVVFDEDEGQDYNLLYTTQGRGIVFLSNERIKYLTITPDGEFRLVQEEVMVY
;
A
#
# COMPACT_ATOMS: atom_id res chain seq x y z
N MET A 1 -28.64 22.14 2.83
CA MET A 1 -28.11 21.27 1.76
C MET A 1 -29.25 20.56 1.07
N VAL A 2 -29.07 20.22 -0.20
CA VAL A 2 -29.96 19.30 -0.93
C VAL A 2 -29.11 18.12 -1.38
N ARG A 3 -29.48 16.90 -0.99
CA ARG A 3 -28.81 15.65 -1.40
C ARG A 3 -29.64 14.92 -2.45
N SER A 4 -28.99 14.49 -3.52
CA SER A 4 -29.53 13.60 -4.55
C SER A 4 -28.72 12.30 -4.55
N ILE A 5 -29.39 11.13 -4.57
CA ILE A 5 -28.73 9.84 -4.44
C ILE A 5 -29.14 8.91 -5.58
N GLU A 6 -28.15 8.27 -6.20
CA GLU A 6 -28.33 7.25 -7.24
C GLU A 6 -27.64 5.95 -6.80
N GLU A 7 -28.39 4.83 -6.82
CA GLU A 7 -27.88 3.49 -6.45
C GLU A 7 -27.91 2.55 -7.65
N THR A 8 -26.80 1.89 -7.93
CA THR A 8 -26.68 0.87 -9.00
C THR A 8 -26.27 -0.49 -8.41
N PRO A 9 -27.06 -1.57 -8.60
CA PRO A 9 -26.67 -2.92 -8.19
C PRO A 9 -25.44 -3.43 -8.95
N VAL A 10 -24.52 -4.09 -8.25
CA VAL A 10 -23.27 -4.62 -8.79
C VAL A 10 -23.29 -6.14 -8.87
N CYS A 11 -23.38 -6.82 -7.73
CA CYS A 11 -23.46 -8.27 -7.64
C CYS A 11 -24.03 -8.71 -6.29
N ARG A 12 -24.47 -9.97 -6.21
CA ARG A 12 -24.99 -10.57 -4.98
C ARG A 12 -24.10 -11.72 -4.54
N LEU A 13 -23.74 -11.76 -3.26
CA LEU A 13 -23.01 -12.89 -2.69
C LEU A 13 -23.86 -14.16 -2.78
N ALA A 14 -23.42 -15.15 -3.56
CA ALA A 14 -24.15 -16.40 -3.75
C ALA A 14 -24.18 -17.28 -2.48
N HIS A 15 -23.27 -17.03 -1.52
CA HIS A 15 -23.24 -17.68 -0.21
C HIS A 15 -22.90 -16.67 0.88
N PRO A 16 -23.55 -16.72 2.06
CA PRO A 16 -23.06 -15.97 3.21
C PRO A 16 -21.63 -16.41 3.49
N LEU A 17 -20.74 -15.46 3.77
CA LEU A 17 -19.36 -15.71 4.19
C LEU A 17 -19.38 -16.64 5.40
N SER A 18 -19.18 -17.93 5.14
CA SER A 18 -19.15 -18.97 6.16
C SER A 18 -17.96 -18.68 7.07
N ALA A 19 -18.25 -18.35 8.33
CA ALA A 19 -17.28 -18.07 9.40
C ALA A 19 -16.49 -19.32 9.85
N GLN A 20 -16.15 -20.22 8.94
CA GLN A 20 -15.22 -21.33 9.15
C GLN A 20 -14.13 -21.27 8.07
N GLY A 21 -12.99 -20.70 8.44
CA GLY A 21 -11.77 -20.67 7.62
C GLY A 21 -11.50 -19.41 6.80
N ALA A 22 -12.24 -18.31 7.07
CA ALA A 22 -12.25 -17.04 6.33
C ALA A 22 -11.00 -16.74 5.47
N GLU A 23 -11.07 -17.16 4.20
CA GLU A 23 -10.33 -16.54 3.10
C GLU A 23 -10.86 -15.10 2.94
N SER A 24 -9.98 -14.13 2.65
CA SER A 24 -10.35 -12.72 2.60
C SER A 24 -11.34 -12.47 1.47
N ILE A 25 -12.36 -11.62 1.65
CA ILE A 25 -13.26 -11.26 0.55
C ILE A 25 -12.46 -10.69 -0.65
N GLN A 26 -11.33 -10.03 -0.37
CA GLN A 26 -10.39 -9.50 -1.38
C GLN A 26 -9.80 -10.58 -2.30
N ASP A 27 -9.85 -11.85 -1.89
CA ASP A 27 -9.39 -12.97 -2.72
C ASP A 27 -10.38 -13.30 -3.85
N PHE A 28 -11.63 -12.81 -3.75
CA PHE A 28 -12.75 -13.16 -4.63
C PHE A 28 -13.36 -11.98 -5.38
N ILE A 29 -13.24 -10.76 -4.88
CA ILE A 29 -13.77 -9.54 -5.51
C ILE A 29 -12.69 -8.47 -5.53
N MET A 30 -12.64 -7.75 -6.64
CA MET A 30 -11.80 -6.58 -6.82
C MET A 30 -12.63 -5.45 -7.42
N ILE A 31 -12.38 -4.24 -6.92
CA ILE A 31 -12.90 -3.01 -7.48
C ILE A 31 -11.75 -2.33 -8.22
N SER A 32 -12.00 -1.76 -9.38
CA SER A 32 -10.99 -0.99 -10.10
C SER A 32 -10.57 0.26 -9.31
N PRO A 33 -9.35 0.79 -9.56
CA PRO A 33 -8.87 2.01 -8.90
C PRO A 33 -9.80 3.22 -8.95
N ASP A 34 -10.55 3.39 -10.04
CA ASP A 34 -11.54 4.47 -10.22
C ASP A 34 -12.92 4.19 -9.58
N LEU A 35 -13.05 3.03 -8.93
CA LEU A 35 -14.30 2.52 -8.35
C LEU A 35 -15.47 2.43 -9.35
N CYS A 36 -15.20 2.31 -10.65
CA CYS A 36 -16.22 2.15 -11.68
C CYS A 36 -16.50 0.71 -12.09
N HIS A 37 -15.52 -0.17 -11.91
CA HIS A 37 -15.60 -1.55 -12.34
C HIS A 37 -15.49 -2.50 -11.16
N VAL A 38 -16.24 -3.59 -11.22
CA VAL A 38 -16.19 -4.66 -10.22
C VAL A 38 -16.02 -5.99 -10.90
N ALA A 39 -14.96 -6.71 -10.51
CA ALA A 39 -14.67 -8.05 -10.95
C ALA A 39 -14.78 -9.02 -9.77
N TYR A 40 -15.45 -10.17 -9.97
CA TYR A 40 -15.52 -11.20 -8.94
C TYR A 40 -15.46 -12.62 -9.51
N ILE A 41 -15.05 -13.57 -8.68
CA ILE A 41 -15.02 -14.99 -9.00
C ILE A 41 -16.40 -15.59 -8.72
N ALA A 42 -17.04 -16.14 -9.76
CA ALA A 42 -18.27 -16.89 -9.67
C ALA A 42 -18.00 -18.39 -9.85
N GLN A 43 -18.73 -19.21 -9.11
CA GLN A 43 -18.65 -20.68 -9.20
C GLN A 43 -19.94 -21.24 -9.82
N THR A 44 -19.79 -22.14 -10.79
CA THR A 44 -20.86 -22.97 -11.34
C THR A 44 -20.81 -24.37 -10.69
N GLN A 45 -21.65 -25.31 -11.13
CA GLN A 45 -21.60 -26.68 -10.61
C GLN A 45 -20.28 -27.41 -10.89
N GLN A 46 -19.53 -27.02 -11.92
CA GLN A 46 -18.34 -27.75 -12.39
C GLN A 46 -17.14 -26.86 -12.68
N THR A 47 -17.33 -25.55 -12.84
CA THR A 47 -16.30 -24.60 -13.30
C THR A 47 -16.35 -23.32 -12.47
N GLN A 48 -15.32 -22.51 -12.62
CA GLN A 48 -15.26 -21.14 -12.11
C GLN A 48 -15.06 -20.16 -13.27
N MET A 49 -15.53 -18.93 -13.09
CA MET A 49 -15.36 -17.85 -14.05
C MET A 49 -15.24 -16.51 -13.32
N VAL A 50 -14.65 -15.53 -13.99
CA VAL A 50 -14.71 -14.14 -13.55
C VAL A 50 -15.95 -13.48 -14.14
N VAL A 51 -16.65 -12.67 -13.36
CA VAL A 51 -17.70 -11.78 -13.84
C VAL A 51 -17.19 -10.35 -13.68
N LEU A 52 -17.16 -9.59 -14.77
CA LEU A 52 -16.77 -8.18 -14.80
C LEU A 52 -18.00 -7.35 -15.13
N ASP A 53 -18.43 -6.47 -14.24
CA ASP A 53 -19.59 -5.58 -14.41
C ASP A 53 -20.86 -6.34 -14.83
N GLY A 54 -21.10 -7.49 -14.19
CA GLY A 54 -22.23 -8.37 -14.50
C GLY A 54 -22.08 -9.20 -15.78
N HIS A 55 -20.98 -9.05 -16.51
CA HIS A 55 -20.69 -9.82 -17.73
C HIS A 55 -19.77 -11.02 -17.44
N PRO A 56 -20.28 -12.26 -17.55
CA PRO A 56 -19.46 -13.46 -17.36
C PRO A 56 -18.35 -13.56 -18.41
N GLN A 57 -17.16 -13.92 -17.94
CA GLN A 57 -15.98 -14.17 -18.77
C GLN A 57 -15.82 -15.68 -19.07
N GLN A 58 -14.66 -16.07 -19.60
CA GLN A 58 -14.35 -17.46 -19.92
C GLN A 58 -14.35 -18.37 -18.68
N GLU A 59 -14.89 -19.59 -18.83
CA GLU A 59 -14.88 -20.65 -17.81
C GLU A 59 -13.57 -21.45 -17.74
N PHE A 60 -13.18 -21.75 -16.50
CA PHE A 60 -12.00 -22.48 -16.08
C PHE A 60 -12.36 -23.59 -15.10
N ASP A 61 -11.50 -24.59 -14.95
CA ASP A 61 -11.67 -25.61 -13.91
C ASP A 61 -11.54 -24.94 -12.52
N GLU A 62 -10.64 -23.95 -12.42
CA GLU A 62 -10.42 -23.11 -11.24
C GLU A 62 -9.95 -21.71 -11.67
N VAL A 63 -10.39 -20.66 -10.98
CA VAL A 63 -9.79 -19.32 -11.04
C VAL A 63 -8.96 -19.14 -9.78
N ILE A 64 -7.67 -18.78 -9.94
CA ILE A 64 -6.75 -18.65 -8.81
C ILE A 64 -7.18 -17.46 -7.95
N LYS A 65 -7.53 -17.75 -6.69
CA LYS A 65 -7.91 -16.74 -5.68
C LYS A 65 -6.78 -15.73 -5.48
N GLY A 66 -7.14 -14.45 -5.32
CA GLY A 66 -6.19 -13.35 -5.19
C GLY A 66 -5.40 -13.01 -6.47
N SER A 67 -5.78 -13.54 -7.64
CA SER A 67 -5.12 -13.22 -8.92
C SER A 67 -5.77 -12.11 -9.74
N LEU A 68 -6.96 -11.66 -9.35
CA LEU A 68 -7.65 -10.52 -9.98
C LEU A 68 -6.77 -9.27 -9.80
N VAL A 69 -6.49 -8.55 -10.88
CA VAL A 69 -5.74 -7.29 -10.87
C VAL A 69 -6.31 -6.36 -11.94
N PHE A 70 -6.79 -5.18 -11.56
CA PHE A 70 -7.05 -4.09 -12.50
C PHE A 70 -5.77 -3.32 -12.83
N SER A 71 -5.68 -2.83 -14.05
CA SER A 71 -4.65 -1.85 -14.41
C SER A 71 -4.88 -0.51 -13.67
N PRO A 72 -3.83 0.30 -13.46
CA PRO A 72 -3.95 1.60 -12.76
C PRO A 72 -5.02 2.55 -13.33
N ASP A 73 -5.17 2.60 -14.65
CA ASP A 73 -6.21 3.37 -15.36
C ASP A 73 -7.60 2.72 -15.34
N SER A 74 -7.78 1.59 -14.65
CA SER A 74 -9.04 0.86 -14.52
C SER A 74 -9.59 0.25 -15.81
N LEU A 75 -8.88 0.35 -16.94
CA LEU A 75 -9.37 -0.10 -18.26
C LEU A 75 -9.11 -1.57 -18.57
N HIS A 76 -8.16 -2.20 -17.89
CA HIS A 76 -7.78 -3.59 -18.12
C HIS A 76 -7.97 -4.44 -16.87
N LEU A 77 -8.43 -5.67 -17.07
CA LEU A 77 -8.51 -6.69 -16.01
C LEU A 77 -7.65 -7.88 -16.39
N ALA A 78 -6.75 -8.27 -15.48
CA ALA A 78 -5.98 -9.50 -15.56
C ALA A 78 -6.34 -10.46 -14.42
N TYR A 79 -6.31 -11.77 -14.71
CA TYR A 79 -6.50 -12.83 -13.72
C TYR A 79 -5.89 -14.15 -14.20
N VAL A 80 -5.84 -15.15 -13.32
CA VAL A 80 -5.32 -16.49 -13.67
C VAL A 80 -6.42 -17.54 -13.60
N GLY A 81 -6.63 -18.22 -14.72
CA GLY A 81 -7.50 -19.38 -14.82
C GLY A 81 -6.70 -20.66 -15.04
N SER A 82 -7.12 -21.76 -14.43
CA SER A 82 -6.58 -23.11 -14.61
C SER A 82 -7.52 -23.93 -15.49
N LYS A 83 -6.99 -24.56 -16.54
CA LYS A 83 -7.75 -25.45 -17.42
C LYS A 83 -6.89 -26.61 -17.89
N ASN A 84 -7.38 -27.84 -17.72
CA ASN A 84 -6.67 -29.08 -18.07
C ASN A 84 -5.26 -29.16 -17.43
N GLY A 85 -5.14 -28.71 -16.19
CA GLY A 85 -3.87 -28.70 -15.45
C GLY A 85 -2.84 -27.66 -15.91
N GLN A 86 -3.23 -26.71 -16.77
CA GLN A 86 -2.41 -25.56 -17.15
C GLN A 86 -2.99 -24.27 -16.62
N GLN A 87 -2.13 -23.40 -16.08
CA GLN A 87 -2.52 -22.06 -15.65
C GLN A 87 -2.26 -21.05 -16.76
N MET A 88 -3.22 -20.15 -16.96
CA MET A 88 -3.26 -19.18 -18.05
C MET A 88 -3.59 -17.80 -17.49
N VAL A 89 -2.80 -16.80 -17.86
CA VAL A 89 -3.18 -15.40 -17.64
C VAL A 89 -4.28 -15.05 -18.64
N VAL A 90 -5.37 -14.49 -18.15
CA VAL A 90 -6.43 -13.88 -18.95
C VAL A 90 -6.27 -12.37 -18.85
N VAL A 91 -6.35 -11.67 -19.98
CA VAL A 91 -6.36 -10.20 -20.04
C VAL A 91 -7.54 -9.78 -20.90
N ASP A 92 -8.44 -8.98 -20.34
CA ASP A 92 -9.66 -8.48 -21.01
C ASP A 92 -10.47 -9.60 -21.68
N GLY A 93 -10.74 -10.65 -20.89
CA GLY A 93 -11.46 -11.85 -21.33
C GLY A 93 -10.69 -12.77 -22.28
N LYS A 94 -9.45 -12.43 -22.65
CA LYS A 94 -8.64 -13.21 -23.59
C LYS A 94 -7.54 -13.99 -22.87
N ALA A 95 -7.76 -15.30 -22.76
CA ALA A 95 -6.79 -16.28 -22.36
C ALA A 95 -5.48 -16.21 -23.18
N LYS A 96 -4.34 -16.13 -22.49
CA LYS A 96 -3.00 -16.25 -23.07
C LYS A 96 -2.52 -17.71 -23.03
N LYS A 97 -1.25 -17.93 -23.37
CA LYS A 97 -0.62 -19.25 -23.34
C LYS A 97 -0.68 -19.87 -21.93
N GLY A 98 -0.97 -21.17 -21.86
CA GLY A 98 -0.91 -21.99 -20.65
C GLY A 98 0.51 -22.42 -20.26
N TYR A 99 0.76 -22.49 -18.96
CA TYR A 99 2.01 -22.88 -18.32
C TYR A 99 1.75 -23.91 -17.21
N GLU A 100 2.81 -24.57 -16.72
CA GLU A 100 2.72 -25.52 -15.58
C GLU A 100 2.24 -24.81 -14.31
N GLY A 101 2.59 -23.53 -14.16
CA GLY A 101 2.10 -22.67 -13.09
C GLY A 101 2.43 -21.20 -13.36
N ILE A 102 1.66 -20.32 -12.75
CA ILE A 102 1.90 -18.88 -12.65
C ILE A 102 2.18 -18.61 -11.18
N LEU A 103 3.28 -17.91 -10.88
CA LEU A 103 3.64 -17.65 -9.49
C LEU A 103 2.60 -16.73 -8.84
N ALA A 104 2.18 -17.08 -7.63
CA ALA A 104 1.20 -16.31 -6.86
C ALA A 104 1.67 -14.86 -6.68
N GLY A 105 0.75 -13.90 -6.85
CA GLY A 105 1.03 -12.46 -6.72
C GLY A 105 2.01 -11.89 -7.74
N SER A 106 2.25 -12.56 -8.87
CA SER A 106 3.24 -12.10 -9.86
C SER A 106 2.70 -11.24 -11.00
N LEU A 107 1.38 -11.07 -11.13
CA LEU A 107 0.79 -10.20 -12.15
C LEU A 107 1.01 -8.74 -11.79
N VAL A 108 1.66 -7.99 -12.69
CA VAL A 108 2.00 -6.59 -12.47
C VAL A 108 1.72 -5.81 -13.74
N PHE A 109 0.85 -4.81 -13.67
CA PHE A 109 0.73 -3.80 -14.72
C PHE A 109 1.80 -2.71 -14.55
N SER A 110 2.27 -2.13 -15.65
CA SER A 110 3.02 -0.87 -15.58
C SER A 110 2.12 0.27 -15.09
N ALA A 111 2.73 1.33 -14.53
CA ALA A 111 1.99 2.49 -14.01
C ALA A 111 1.14 3.19 -15.08
N ASP A 112 1.58 3.15 -16.35
CA ASP A 112 0.85 3.68 -17.50
C ASP A 112 -0.22 2.72 -18.07
N SER A 113 -0.45 1.58 -17.41
CA SER A 113 -1.37 0.50 -17.80
C SER A 113 -1.08 -0.22 -19.11
N ARG A 114 -0.01 0.14 -19.84
CA ARG A 114 0.23 -0.38 -21.20
C ARG A 114 0.93 -1.73 -21.24
N ARG A 115 1.54 -2.14 -20.14
CA ARG A 115 2.36 -3.35 -20.08
C ARG A 115 1.91 -4.27 -18.95
N LEU A 116 2.09 -5.56 -19.17
CA LEU A 116 1.79 -6.59 -18.18
C LEU A 116 2.97 -7.56 -18.07
N GLY A 117 3.42 -7.75 -16.83
CA GLY A 117 4.44 -8.72 -16.46
C GLY A 117 3.87 -9.80 -15.56
N TYR A 118 4.36 -11.04 -15.70
CA TYR A 118 4.06 -12.14 -14.78
C TYR A 118 5.17 -13.20 -14.78
N SER A 119 5.27 -13.97 -13.70
CA SER A 119 6.26 -15.04 -13.57
C SER A 119 5.62 -16.42 -13.72
N VAL A 120 6.26 -17.30 -14.47
CA VAL A 120 5.73 -18.64 -14.81
C VAL A 120 6.72 -19.74 -14.51
N GLN A 121 6.17 -20.93 -14.21
CA GLN A 121 6.87 -22.21 -14.17
C GLN A 121 6.71 -22.93 -15.51
N SER A 122 7.82 -23.41 -16.08
CA SER A 122 7.84 -24.15 -17.34
C SER A 122 9.09 -25.02 -17.45
N GLU A 123 8.90 -26.31 -17.70
CA GLU A 123 9.95 -27.32 -17.84
C GLU A 123 10.88 -27.36 -16.62
N GLY A 124 10.30 -27.29 -15.41
CA GLY A 124 11.07 -27.32 -14.17
C GLY A 124 11.89 -26.05 -13.88
N GLN A 125 11.78 -25.01 -14.71
CA GLN A 125 12.43 -23.70 -14.51
C GLN A 125 11.41 -22.57 -14.43
N GLN A 126 11.85 -21.42 -13.91
CA GLN A 126 11.02 -20.22 -13.83
C GLN A 126 11.50 -19.15 -14.80
N MET A 127 10.57 -18.34 -15.31
CA MET A 127 10.88 -17.19 -16.16
C MET A 127 9.84 -16.09 -16.00
N VAL A 128 10.21 -14.87 -16.37
CA VAL A 128 9.28 -13.75 -16.50
C VAL A 128 8.75 -13.68 -17.93
N VAL A 129 7.47 -13.36 -18.07
CA VAL A 129 6.82 -13.00 -19.33
C VAL A 129 6.44 -11.53 -19.25
N ILE A 130 6.92 -10.73 -20.22
CA ILE A 130 6.59 -9.31 -20.35
C ILE A 130 5.91 -9.12 -21.70
N ASP A 131 4.68 -8.60 -21.70
CA ASP A 131 3.91 -8.30 -22.91
C ASP A 131 3.79 -9.53 -23.84
N GLY A 132 3.58 -10.70 -23.23
CA GLY A 132 3.49 -11.99 -23.91
C GLY A 132 4.82 -12.58 -24.40
N ARG A 133 5.94 -11.85 -24.25
CA ARG A 133 7.28 -12.31 -24.64
C ARG A 133 8.00 -12.93 -23.45
N ARG A 134 8.45 -14.18 -23.62
CA ARG A 134 9.22 -14.91 -22.60
C ARG A 134 10.63 -14.31 -22.47
N ARG A 135 11.11 -14.23 -21.23
CA ARG A 135 12.49 -13.88 -20.90
C ARG A 135 13.31 -15.13 -20.60
N ARG A 136 14.57 -14.93 -20.22
CA ARG A 136 15.51 -16.02 -19.89
C ARG A 136 14.93 -16.91 -18.76
N LYS A 137 15.20 -18.21 -18.84
CA LYS A 137 14.86 -19.19 -17.81
C LYS A 137 15.92 -19.20 -16.70
N TYR A 138 15.47 -19.37 -15.46
CA TYR A 138 16.27 -19.40 -14.24
C TYR A 138 15.84 -20.58 -13.35
N GLN A 139 16.69 -20.95 -12.39
CA GLN A 139 16.36 -21.98 -11.40
C GLN A 139 15.20 -21.53 -10.50
N GLY A 140 15.08 -20.22 -10.26
CA GLY A 140 13.97 -19.61 -9.56
C GLY A 140 13.90 -18.12 -9.82
N ILE A 141 12.71 -17.54 -9.62
CA ILE A 141 12.43 -16.11 -9.58
C ILE A 141 11.99 -15.80 -8.15
N LEU A 142 12.51 -14.71 -7.58
CA LEU A 142 12.09 -14.30 -6.24
C LEU A 142 10.63 -13.82 -6.32
N ALA A 143 9.74 -14.46 -5.56
CA ALA A 143 8.32 -14.13 -5.54
C ALA A 143 8.13 -12.64 -5.18
N GLY A 144 7.24 -11.95 -5.91
CA GLY A 144 6.96 -10.52 -5.71
C GLY A 144 8.08 -9.55 -6.11
N SER A 145 9.17 -10.02 -6.75
CA SER A 145 10.28 -9.13 -7.13
C SER A 145 10.14 -8.42 -8.47
N LEU A 146 9.20 -8.85 -9.33
CA LEU A 146 8.98 -8.23 -10.63
C LEU A 146 8.35 -6.84 -10.46
N GLN A 147 8.99 -5.82 -11.02
CA GLN A 147 8.50 -4.45 -11.01
C GLN A 147 8.76 -3.78 -12.37
N PHE A 148 7.87 -2.88 -12.77
CA PHE A 148 8.14 -1.89 -13.81
C PHE A 148 8.66 -0.60 -13.18
N SER A 149 9.46 0.16 -13.92
CA SER A 149 9.78 1.54 -13.54
C SER A 149 8.53 2.44 -13.55
N PRO A 150 8.55 3.58 -12.84
CA PRO A 150 7.42 4.52 -12.82
C PRO A 150 6.93 4.99 -14.20
N ASP A 151 7.82 5.15 -15.18
CA ASP A 151 7.46 5.50 -16.56
C ASP A 151 7.00 4.30 -17.42
N GLY A 152 7.02 3.09 -16.85
CA GLY A 152 6.65 1.84 -17.50
C GLY A 152 7.66 1.34 -18.55
N GLN A 153 8.77 2.03 -18.80
CA GLN A 153 9.70 1.67 -19.88
C GLN A 153 10.66 0.54 -19.48
N HIS A 154 11.10 0.54 -18.24
CA HIS A 154 12.05 -0.43 -17.69
C HIS A 154 11.33 -1.48 -16.82
N TYR A 155 11.92 -2.65 -16.67
CA TYR A 155 11.48 -3.66 -15.71
C TYR A 155 12.65 -4.36 -15.05
N ALA A 156 12.49 -4.75 -13.79
CA ALA A 156 13.47 -5.53 -13.07
C ALA A 156 12.86 -6.63 -12.22
N TYR A 157 13.64 -7.68 -11.97
CA TYR A 157 13.26 -8.80 -11.11
C TYR A 157 14.50 -9.52 -10.56
N SER A 158 14.34 -10.27 -9.47
CA SER A 158 15.43 -11.06 -8.89
C SER A 158 15.33 -12.52 -9.30
N ALA A 159 16.45 -13.13 -9.68
CA ALA A 159 16.52 -14.48 -10.21
C ALA A 159 17.66 -15.29 -9.59
N CYS A 160 17.46 -16.61 -9.49
CA CYS A 160 18.46 -17.57 -9.04
C CYS A 160 19.10 -18.28 -10.25
N LYS A 161 20.43 -18.19 -10.32
CA LYS A 161 21.28 -18.77 -11.36
C LYS A 161 22.47 -19.45 -10.70
N ASP A 162 22.64 -20.74 -10.98
CA ASP A 162 23.74 -21.56 -10.48
C ASP A 162 23.91 -21.47 -8.95
N GLY A 163 22.78 -21.46 -8.22
CA GLY A 163 22.74 -21.35 -6.76
C GLY A 163 23.02 -19.96 -6.17
N SER A 164 23.25 -18.95 -7.02
CA SER A 164 23.43 -17.55 -6.61
C SER A 164 22.27 -16.68 -7.09
N TRP A 165 22.05 -15.55 -6.44
CA TRP A 165 20.98 -14.62 -6.79
C TRP A 165 21.51 -13.39 -7.51
N LEU A 166 20.77 -12.86 -8.47
CA LEU A 166 21.09 -11.62 -9.16
C LEU A 166 19.80 -10.82 -9.44
N VAL A 167 19.98 -9.54 -9.77
CA VAL A 167 18.92 -8.71 -10.35
C VAL A 167 19.07 -8.71 -11.87
N VAL A 168 17.93 -8.80 -12.56
CA VAL A 168 17.83 -8.67 -14.01
C VAL A 168 17.08 -7.38 -14.30
N GLU A 169 17.68 -6.47 -15.04
CA GLU A 169 17.09 -5.18 -15.46
C GLU A 169 17.02 -5.17 -17.00
N ASP A 170 15.81 -5.10 -17.56
CA ASP A 170 15.56 -5.16 -19.02
C ASP A 170 16.23 -6.34 -19.75
N GLY A 171 16.45 -7.44 -19.04
CA GLY A 171 17.13 -8.64 -19.56
C GLY A 171 18.65 -8.61 -19.39
N ARG A 172 19.24 -7.52 -18.90
CA ARG A 172 20.64 -7.44 -18.47
C ARG A 172 20.78 -8.05 -17.08
N GLU A 173 21.66 -9.03 -16.95
CA GLU A 173 22.03 -9.63 -15.68
C GLU A 173 23.04 -8.75 -14.93
N HIS A 174 22.74 -8.41 -13.67
CA HIS A 174 23.69 -7.75 -12.76
C HIS A 174 24.61 -8.77 -12.09
N GLN A 175 25.49 -8.29 -11.21
CA GLN A 175 26.38 -9.13 -10.42
C GLN A 175 25.59 -10.15 -9.57
N THR A 176 26.18 -11.33 -9.38
CA THR A 176 25.63 -12.40 -8.54
C THR A 176 26.03 -12.23 -7.07
N TYR A 177 25.12 -12.59 -6.18
CA TYR A 177 25.20 -12.47 -4.73
C TYR A 177 24.72 -13.75 -4.04
N GLN A 178 25.01 -13.89 -2.75
CA GLN A 178 24.52 -15.02 -1.94
C GLN A 178 23.00 -14.97 -1.73
N GLY A 179 22.41 -13.79 -1.88
CA GLY A 179 20.97 -13.55 -1.76
C GLY A 179 20.60 -12.11 -2.12
N ILE A 180 19.34 -11.90 -2.48
CA ILE A 180 18.73 -10.56 -2.62
C ILE A 180 17.62 -10.45 -1.58
N SER A 181 17.52 -9.31 -0.90
CA SER A 181 16.52 -9.11 0.15
C SER A 181 15.15 -8.86 -0.48
N VAL A 182 14.14 -9.60 -0.01
CA VAL A 182 12.75 -9.45 -0.46
C VAL A 182 12.27 -8.04 -0.16
N GLY A 183 11.57 -7.42 -1.12
CA GLY A 183 10.96 -6.09 -0.94
C GLY A 183 11.96 -4.92 -0.89
N THR A 184 13.17 -5.09 -1.42
CA THR A 184 14.17 -4.00 -1.48
C THR A 184 14.47 -3.50 -2.90
N LEU A 185 14.10 -4.25 -3.94
CA LEU A 185 14.22 -3.80 -5.32
C LEU A 185 13.28 -2.60 -5.54
N THR A 186 13.82 -1.47 -5.97
CA THR A 186 13.06 -0.23 -6.19
C THR A 186 13.69 0.66 -7.28
N PHE A 187 12.86 1.26 -8.12
CA PHE A 187 13.26 2.26 -9.09
C PHE A 187 13.13 3.67 -8.50
N SER A 188 13.98 4.61 -8.94
CA SER A 188 13.76 6.02 -8.65
C SER A 188 12.50 6.56 -9.36
N PRO A 189 11.86 7.63 -8.84
CA PRO A 189 10.70 8.26 -9.47
C PRO A 189 10.88 8.64 -10.95
N ASP A 190 12.08 9.09 -11.34
CA ASP A 190 12.44 9.43 -12.72
C ASP A 190 12.75 8.21 -13.61
N SER A 191 12.63 7.00 -13.06
CA SER A 191 12.84 5.71 -13.73
C SER A 191 14.28 5.42 -14.17
N ARG A 192 15.25 6.22 -13.76
CA ARG A 192 16.65 6.11 -14.24
C ARG A 192 17.59 5.37 -13.32
N ARG A 193 17.18 5.14 -12.07
CA ARG A 193 18.02 4.51 -11.06
C ARG A 193 17.33 3.28 -10.50
N LEU A 194 18.14 2.30 -10.12
CA LEU A 194 17.69 1.04 -9.54
C LEU A 194 18.50 0.74 -8.28
N ALA A 195 17.81 0.49 -7.18
CA ALA A 195 18.42 0.10 -5.91
C ALA A 195 17.87 -1.23 -5.40
N TYR A 196 18.70 -2.01 -4.70
CA TYR A 196 18.32 -3.25 -4.04
C TYR A 196 19.32 -3.63 -2.94
N ALA A 197 18.89 -4.40 -1.95
CA ALA A 197 19.79 -4.96 -0.95
C ALA A 197 20.24 -6.37 -1.33
N ALA A 198 21.54 -6.61 -1.30
CA ALA A 198 22.17 -7.87 -1.68
C ALA A 198 23.06 -8.40 -0.55
N LYS A 199 23.23 -9.72 -0.50
CA LYS A 199 24.08 -10.39 0.49
C LYS A 199 25.43 -10.77 -0.12
N LYS A 200 26.50 -10.21 0.43
CA LYS A 200 27.89 -10.43 0.02
C LYS A 200 28.75 -10.66 1.26
N ASP A 201 29.60 -11.70 1.24
CA ASP A 201 30.47 -12.07 2.36
C ASP A 201 29.73 -12.16 3.71
N TYR A 202 28.51 -12.74 3.67
CA TYR A 202 27.61 -12.88 4.82
C TYR A 202 27.09 -11.57 5.43
N ARG A 203 27.34 -10.43 4.80
CA ARG A 203 26.84 -9.09 5.16
C ARG A 203 25.86 -8.59 4.11
N TRP A 204 25.01 -7.65 4.48
CA TRP A 204 24.07 -7.01 3.57
C TRP A 204 24.64 -5.68 3.09
N ILE A 205 24.62 -5.47 1.78
CA ILE A 205 25.00 -4.21 1.13
C ILE A 205 23.79 -3.66 0.38
N VAL A 206 23.69 -2.34 0.25
CA VAL A 206 22.78 -1.71 -0.71
C VAL A 206 23.55 -1.48 -2.00
N VAL A 207 22.98 -1.94 -3.11
CA VAL A 207 23.49 -1.69 -4.46
C VAL A 207 22.59 -0.64 -5.09
N CYS A 208 23.18 0.46 -5.57
CA CYS A 208 22.47 1.48 -6.33
C CYS A 208 23.22 1.73 -7.64
N ASP A 209 22.53 1.60 -8.78
CA ASP A 209 23.09 1.81 -10.12
C ASP A 209 24.35 0.95 -10.37
N GLY A 210 24.36 -0.26 -9.80
CA GLY A 210 25.47 -1.21 -9.87
C GLY A 210 26.65 -0.92 -8.93
N GLN A 211 26.59 0.16 -8.14
CA GLN A 211 27.60 0.50 -7.14
C GLN A 211 27.23 -0.12 -5.79
N GLU A 212 28.16 -0.84 -5.18
CA GLU A 212 28.01 -1.46 -3.87
C GLU A 212 28.34 -0.46 -2.75
N GLY A 213 27.44 -0.30 -1.79
CA GLY A 213 27.69 0.47 -0.56
C GLY A 213 28.37 -0.34 0.55
N GLU A 214 28.37 0.22 1.75
CA GLU A 214 29.00 -0.37 2.94
C GLU A 214 28.27 -1.64 3.45
N PRO A 215 28.99 -2.57 4.11
CA PRO A 215 28.43 -3.84 4.58
C PRO A 215 27.81 -3.78 5.98
N TYR A 216 26.52 -4.08 6.07
CA TYR A 216 25.71 -4.06 7.29
C TYR A 216 25.30 -5.45 7.79
N SER A 217 24.84 -5.52 9.03
CA SER A 217 24.33 -6.77 9.62
C SER A 217 22.96 -7.15 9.05
N ALA A 218 22.15 -6.15 8.70
CA ALA A 218 20.90 -6.27 7.98
C ALA A 218 20.53 -4.92 7.34
N VAL A 219 19.68 -4.95 6.34
CA VAL A 219 19.02 -3.77 5.75
C VAL A 219 17.51 -3.95 5.93
N GLY A 220 16.80 -2.91 6.36
CA GLY A 220 15.36 -2.96 6.61
C GLY A 220 14.59 -3.22 5.31
N GLY A 221 13.84 -4.34 5.26
CA GLY A 221 12.93 -4.62 4.15
C GLY A 221 11.87 -3.53 4.05
N GLY A 222 11.74 -2.91 2.87
CA GLY A 222 10.84 -1.78 2.65
C GLY A 222 11.37 -0.41 3.09
N SER A 223 12.61 -0.29 3.59
CA SER A 223 13.16 1.01 4.01
C SER A 223 13.90 1.78 2.91
N LEU A 224 14.23 1.14 1.78
CA LEU A 224 14.91 1.80 0.67
C LEU A 224 13.94 2.75 -0.02
N THR A 225 14.22 4.05 0.05
CA THR A 225 13.36 5.09 -0.50
C THR A 225 14.17 6.13 -1.26
N PHE A 226 13.74 6.43 -2.48
CA PHE A 226 14.27 7.54 -3.25
C PHE A 226 13.50 8.82 -2.91
N SER A 227 14.20 9.96 -2.92
CA SER A 227 13.52 11.25 -2.89
C SER A 227 12.67 11.46 -4.15
N PRO A 228 11.59 12.27 -4.09
CA PRO A 228 10.77 12.60 -5.25
C PRO A 228 11.55 13.12 -6.47
N ASP A 229 12.63 13.88 -6.25
CA ASP A 229 13.51 14.37 -7.31
C ASP A 229 14.51 13.33 -7.83
N SER A 230 14.46 12.09 -7.32
CA SER A 230 15.28 10.92 -7.69
C SER A 230 16.78 11.03 -7.37
N ARG A 231 17.21 12.10 -6.69
CA ARG A 231 18.63 12.34 -6.42
C ARG A 231 19.10 11.63 -5.17
N HIS A 232 18.25 11.53 -4.16
CA HIS A 232 18.64 11.02 -2.85
C HIS A 232 18.10 9.61 -2.63
N LEU A 233 18.90 8.76 -1.99
CA LEU A 233 18.50 7.41 -1.56
C LEU A 233 18.74 7.28 -0.06
N ALA A 234 17.68 6.94 0.68
CA ALA A 234 17.75 6.65 2.10
C ALA A 234 17.33 5.21 2.41
N TYR A 235 17.92 4.62 3.45
CA TYR A 235 17.56 3.28 3.93
C TYR A 235 17.94 3.09 5.39
N ALA A 236 17.25 2.18 6.08
CA ALA A 236 17.55 1.81 7.46
C ALA A 236 18.43 0.56 7.50
N VAL A 237 19.45 0.55 8.34
CA VAL A 237 20.38 -0.57 8.51
C VAL A 237 20.52 -0.98 9.95
N LEU A 238 20.90 -2.23 10.18
CA LEU A 238 21.30 -2.75 11.48
C LEU A 238 22.83 -2.82 11.54
N VAL A 239 23.41 -2.23 12.58
CA VAL A 239 24.83 -2.34 12.94
C VAL A 239 25.00 -3.12 14.24
N GLY A 240 26.19 -3.69 14.44
CA GLY A 240 26.50 -4.55 15.57
C GLY A 240 26.30 -6.04 15.25
N SER A 241 25.81 -6.83 16.21
CA SER A 241 25.67 -8.28 16.01
C SER A 241 24.62 -8.61 14.94
N PRO A 242 24.86 -9.63 14.10
CA PRO A 242 23.84 -10.08 13.15
C PRO A 242 22.58 -10.55 13.90
N PRO A 243 21.39 -10.35 13.32
CA PRO A 243 20.16 -10.84 13.93
C PRO A 243 20.19 -12.38 13.95
N ALA A 244 19.75 -12.95 15.06
CA ALA A 244 19.62 -14.40 15.22
C ALA A 244 18.17 -14.81 14.97
N MET A 245 17.96 -16.01 14.41
CA MET A 245 16.64 -16.62 14.37
C MET A 245 16.38 -17.32 15.71
N ILE A 246 15.40 -16.86 16.46
CA ILE A 246 14.92 -17.48 17.71
C ILE A 246 13.44 -17.79 17.53
N ASP A 247 13.07 -19.07 17.64
CA ASP A 247 11.69 -19.55 17.47
C ASP A 247 10.99 -19.06 16.19
N GLY A 248 11.73 -19.04 15.08
CA GLY A 248 11.22 -18.59 13.78
C GLY A 248 11.08 -17.06 13.64
N LYS A 249 11.57 -16.28 14.61
CA LYS A 249 11.58 -14.80 14.57
C LYS A 249 12.99 -14.26 14.55
N TYR A 250 13.19 -13.16 13.82
CA TYR A 250 14.43 -12.39 13.91
C TYR A 250 14.51 -11.69 15.27
N ALA A 251 15.56 -11.98 16.03
CA ALA A 251 15.90 -11.34 17.28
C ALA A 251 17.21 -10.57 17.13
N THR A 252 17.19 -9.29 17.49
CA THR A 252 18.38 -8.44 17.53
C THR A 252 19.03 -8.51 18.92
N SER A 253 20.35 -8.44 18.97
CA SER A 253 21.07 -8.30 20.25
C SER A 253 20.79 -6.92 20.85
N LYS A 254 20.77 -6.81 22.19
CA LYS A 254 20.64 -5.53 22.92
C LYS A 254 21.75 -4.52 22.61
N TYR A 255 22.85 -4.98 22.00
CA TYR A 255 23.97 -4.15 21.57
C TYR A 255 23.90 -3.75 20.09
N SER A 256 22.89 -4.23 19.36
CA SER A 256 22.66 -3.84 17.98
C SER A 256 21.98 -2.48 17.98
N LYS A 257 22.39 -1.62 17.05
CA LYS A 257 21.77 -0.32 16.82
C LYS A 257 21.25 -0.27 15.39
N GLN A 258 20.25 0.56 15.16
CA GLN A 258 19.77 0.87 13.83
C GLN A 258 20.16 2.30 13.48
N MET A 259 20.46 2.56 12.22
CA MET A 259 20.74 3.91 11.73
C MET A 259 20.11 4.09 10.35
N VAL A 260 19.90 5.34 9.98
CA VAL A 260 19.52 5.71 8.61
C VAL A 260 20.78 6.08 7.86
N VAL A 261 20.94 5.52 6.67
CA VAL A 261 21.97 5.92 5.72
C VAL A 261 21.28 6.73 4.63
N ALA A 262 21.73 7.96 4.41
CA ALA A 262 21.23 8.83 3.34
C ALA A 262 22.39 9.17 2.41
N ASP A 263 22.28 8.81 1.13
CA ASP A 263 23.32 9.02 0.11
C ASP A 263 24.69 8.44 0.50
N GLY A 264 24.68 7.30 1.20
CA GLY A 264 25.91 6.66 1.71
C GLY A 264 26.49 7.31 2.96
N ILE A 265 25.87 8.36 3.50
CA ILE A 265 26.25 8.99 4.75
C ILE A 265 25.50 8.31 5.90
N GLU A 266 26.25 7.70 6.82
CA GLU A 266 25.70 7.07 8.01
C GLU A 266 25.25 8.13 9.03
N GLY A 267 23.99 8.04 9.47
CA GLY A 267 23.44 8.87 10.53
C GLY A 267 23.72 8.33 11.93
N GLU A 268 23.10 8.97 12.92
CA GLU A 268 23.23 8.58 14.33
C GLU A 268 22.67 7.16 14.61
N PRO A 269 23.30 6.40 15.53
CA PRO A 269 22.81 5.09 15.93
C PRO A 269 21.70 5.17 16.98
N TYR A 270 20.58 4.51 16.71
CA TYR A 270 19.37 4.43 17.53
C TYR A 270 19.12 3.02 18.05
N ASP A 271 18.33 2.90 19.12
CA ASP A 271 17.84 1.60 19.62
C ASP A 271 16.95 0.91 18.58
N ALA A 272 16.17 1.69 17.84
CA ALA A 272 15.37 1.26 16.70
C ALA A 272 15.08 2.45 15.77
N VAL A 273 14.84 2.16 14.50
CA VAL A 273 14.34 3.09 13.48
C VAL A 273 13.08 2.47 12.89
N GLY A 274 12.00 3.25 12.78
CA GLY A 274 10.82 2.81 12.04
C GLY A 274 11.14 2.76 10.56
N GLY A 275 11.52 1.60 10.02
CA GLY A 275 11.93 1.46 8.62
C GLY A 275 10.85 1.90 7.60
N ASP A 276 9.58 1.79 7.99
CA ASP A 276 8.39 2.26 7.25
C ASP A 276 8.07 3.75 7.47
N SER A 277 8.83 4.45 8.32
CA SER A 277 8.64 5.86 8.62
C SER A 277 9.57 6.80 7.85
N LEU A 278 10.52 6.27 7.08
CA LEU A 278 11.43 7.08 6.25
C LEU A 278 10.64 7.70 5.10
N ILE A 279 10.45 9.02 5.16
CA ILE A 279 9.72 9.78 4.14
C ILE A 279 10.53 11.00 3.71
N TYR A 280 10.52 11.28 2.41
CA TYR A 280 10.98 12.56 1.89
C TYR A 280 9.79 13.53 1.77
N SER A 281 10.03 14.82 2.01
CA SER A 281 9.09 15.86 1.62
C SER A 281 8.90 15.85 0.10
N PRO A 282 7.72 16.23 -0.42
CA PRO A 282 7.43 16.35 -1.85
C PRO A 282 8.48 17.13 -2.66
N ASP A 283 9.10 18.15 -2.07
CA ASP A 283 10.17 18.96 -2.68
C ASP A 283 11.58 18.34 -2.53
N SER A 284 11.68 17.14 -1.93
CA SER A 284 12.91 16.38 -1.66
C SER A 284 13.89 17.03 -0.66
N SER A 285 13.50 18.11 0.00
CA SER A 285 14.41 18.87 0.87
C SER A 285 14.53 18.32 2.30
N ILE A 286 13.56 17.53 2.77
CA ILE A 286 13.53 16.97 4.12
C ILE A 286 13.34 15.47 4.06
N LEU A 287 14.32 14.71 4.58
CA LEU A 287 14.14 13.32 5.01
C LEU A 287 13.70 13.31 6.47
N ALA A 288 12.53 12.74 6.75
CA ALA A 288 12.01 12.57 8.10
C ALA A 288 11.81 11.09 8.44
N TYR A 289 12.05 10.71 9.69
CA TYR A 289 11.80 9.36 10.20
C TYR A 289 11.60 9.35 11.71
N ALA A 290 10.95 8.30 12.22
CA ALA A 290 10.85 8.03 13.65
C ALA A 290 12.01 7.12 14.11
N ALA A 291 12.61 7.47 15.24
CA ALA A 291 13.69 6.70 15.85
C ALA A 291 13.47 6.55 17.37
N MET A 292 14.00 5.49 17.95
CA MET A 292 13.97 5.24 19.40
C MET A 292 15.36 5.45 19.99
N LYS A 293 15.44 6.27 21.03
CA LYS A 293 16.66 6.57 21.78
C LYS A 293 16.32 6.66 23.27
N ASP A 294 17.00 5.87 24.10
CA ASP A 294 16.85 5.91 25.55
C ASP A 294 15.38 5.74 26.01
N GLN A 295 14.68 4.76 25.42
CA GLN A 295 13.26 4.46 25.66
C GLN A 295 12.27 5.55 25.24
N LYS A 296 12.72 6.59 24.55
CA LYS A 296 11.89 7.62 23.96
C LYS A 296 11.88 7.51 22.45
N VAL A 297 10.74 7.81 21.84
CA VAL A 297 10.62 7.92 20.39
C VAL A 297 10.72 9.39 20.00
N LEU A 298 11.53 9.70 19.01
CA LEU A 298 11.75 11.04 18.48
C LEU A 298 11.55 11.03 16.97
N VAL A 299 11.23 12.21 16.40
CA VAL A 299 11.20 12.42 14.96
C VAL A 299 12.49 13.11 14.55
N VAL A 300 13.25 12.50 13.65
CA VAL A 300 14.47 13.06 13.08
C VAL A 300 14.12 13.73 11.76
N ARG A 301 14.69 14.91 11.49
CA ARG A 301 14.58 15.61 10.21
C ARG A 301 15.98 15.95 9.71
N ASN A 302 16.40 15.43 8.56
CA ASN A 302 17.74 15.63 8.00
C ASN A 302 18.88 15.38 9.03
N GLY A 303 18.72 14.39 9.91
CA GLY A 303 19.67 14.07 10.98
C GLY A 303 19.50 14.86 12.28
N GLU A 304 18.66 15.90 12.31
CA GLU A 304 18.38 16.69 13.51
C GLU A 304 17.29 16.02 14.37
N GLU A 305 17.62 15.73 15.63
CA GLU A 305 16.72 15.07 16.59
C GLU A 305 15.68 16.05 17.16
N GLY A 306 14.41 15.72 16.99
CA GLY A 306 13.31 16.38 17.69
C GLY A 306 13.17 15.98 19.16
N PRO A 307 12.14 16.50 19.86
CA PRO A 307 11.84 16.12 21.24
C PRO A 307 11.49 14.62 21.37
N GLY A 308 11.77 14.05 22.55
CA GLY A 308 11.46 12.66 22.88
C GLY A 308 10.07 12.46 23.49
N PHE A 309 9.36 11.44 23.01
CA PHE A 309 7.98 11.08 23.39
C PHE A 309 7.88 9.64 23.92
N ASP A 310 6.76 9.28 24.56
CA ASP A 310 6.50 7.91 25.04
C ASP A 310 6.10 6.94 23.90
N GLY A 311 5.92 7.47 22.68
CA GLY A 311 5.58 6.71 21.48
C GLY A 311 5.26 7.65 20.31
N VAL A 312 5.34 7.12 19.08
CA VAL A 312 4.85 7.75 17.85
C VAL A 312 3.88 6.78 17.19
N GLY A 313 2.79 7.30 16.62
CA GLY A 313 1.79 6.47 15.94
C GLY A 313 2.38 5.86 14.66
N ARG A 314 1.99 4.63 14.33
CA ARG A 314 2.42 3.95 13.10
C ARG A 314 1.91 4.69 11.87
N ALA A 315 2.77 4.87 10.86
CA ALA A 315 2.45 5.54 9.58
C ALA A 315 1.94 7.00 9.72
N THR A 316 2.36 7.72 10.77
CA THR A 316 1.78 9.05 11.07
C THR A 316 2.62 10.24 10.63
N LEU A 317 3.86 10.06 10.17
CA LEU A 317 4.61 11.15 9.58
C LEU A 317 4.02 11.46 8.21
N VAL A 318 3.48 12.67 8.03
CA VAL A 318 2.81 13.08 6.80
C VAL A 318 3.24 14.51 6.46
N PHE A 319 3.76 14.70 5.25
CA PHE A 319 3.97 16.05 4.71
C PHE A 319 2.68 16.57 4.07
N SER A 320 2.45 17.89 4.13
CA SER A 320 1.46 18.51 3.23
C SER A 320 1.81 18.24 1.77
N PRO A 321 0.85 18.30 0.83
CA PRO A 321 1.14 18.08 -0.60
C PRO A 321 2.22 19.00 -1.16
N GLN A 322 2.38 20.20 -0.58
CA GLN A 322 3.40 21.17 -0.99
C GLN A 322 4.75 20.97 -0.29
N GLY A 323 4.83 20.06 0.68
CA GLY A 323 6.05 19.67 1.41
C GLY A 323 6.55 20.62 2.47
N ASN A 324 5.84 21.72 2.71
CA ASN A 324 6.22 22.76 3.65
C ASN A 324 5.68 22.56 5.07
N ARG A 325 4.85 21.55 5.31
CA ARG A 325 4.26 21.22 6.61
C ARG A 325 4.47 19.77 6.95
N LEU A 326 4.75 19.46 8.21
CA LEU A 326 4.92 18.09 8.70
C LEU A 326 3.97 17.85 9.88
N ALA A 327 3.17 16.80 9.75
CA ALA A 327 2.31 16.27 10.80
C ALA A 327 2.85 14.93 11.31
N TYR A 328 2.72 14.68 12.61
CA TYR A 328 2.94 13.36 13.20
C TYR A 328 2.19 13.20 14.52
N ILE A 329 1.84 11.96 14.88
CA ILE A 329 1.06 11.66 16.08
C ILE A 329 1.99 11.09 17.15
N VAL A 330 1.93 11.66 18.34
CA VAL A 330 2.79 11.29 19.47
C VAL A 330 1.98 10.89 20.68
N ARG A 331 2.56 10.04 21.52
CA ARG A 331 2.01 9.66 22.82
C ARG A 331 2.82 10.32 23.93
N GLU A 332 2.13 10.99 24.84
CA GLU A 332 2.69 11.52 26.08
C GLU A 332 1.74 11.18 27.24
N LYS A 333 2.27 10.65 28.36
CA LYS A 333 1.50 10.38 29.58
C LYS A 333 0.20 9.59 29.33
N GLN A 334 0.27 8.55 28.51
CA GLN A 334 -0.85 7.67 28.13
C GLN A 334 -1.95 8.32 27.28
N ARG A 335 -1.75 9.54 26.77
CA ARG A 335 -2.68 10.18 25.84
C ARG A 335 -1.96 10.56 24.55
N TRP A 336 -2.72 10.74 23.49
CA TRP A 336 -2.18 11.00 22.15
C TRP A 336 -2.51 12.43 21.72
N CYS A 337 -1.58 13.08 21.02
CA CYS A 337 -1.85 14.33 20.30
C CYS A 337 -1.14 14.30 18.94
N ALA A 338 -1.62 15.13 18.02
CA ALA A 338 -0.89 15.42 16.81
C ALA A 338 0.04 16.60 17.04
N ILE A 339 1.18 16.58 16.37
CA ILE A 339 2.06 17.73 16.19
C ILE A 339 1.94 18.15 14.74
N ILE A 340 1.45 19.36 14.52
CA ILE A 340 1.33 19.98 13.20
C ILE A 340 2.23 21.21 13.21
N ASP A 341 3.27 21.21 12.37
CA ASP A 341 4.24 22.32 12.30
C ASP A 341 4.77 22.71 13.69
N GLU A 342 5.20 21.70 14.45
CA GLU A 342 5.75 21.85 15.82
C GLU A 342 4.74 22.29 16.89
N THR A 343 3.49 22.52 16.50
CA THR A 343 2.40 22.88 17.40
C THR A 343 1.65 21.63 17.84
N ARG A 344 1.50 21.46 19.17
CA ARG A 344 0.72 20.35 19.75
C ARG A 344 -0.77 20.65 19.69
N THR A 345 -1.55 19.66 19.26
CA THR A 345 -3.01 19.69 19.36
C THR A 345 -3.48 19.32 20.79
N LYS A 346 -4.80 19.30 20.99
CA LYS A 346 -5.40 18.69 22.19
C LYS A 346 -5.01 17.21 22.30
N PHE A 347 -5.10 16.70 23.52
CA PHE A 347 -4.89 15.29 23.85
C PHE A 347 -6.20 14.50 23.78
N TYR A 348 -6.10 13.31 23.21
CA TYR A 348 -7.19 12.35 23.04
C TYR A 348 -6.77 10.97 23.57
N ASP A 349 -7.73 10.07 23.73
CA ASP A 349 -7.46 8.71 24.24
C ASP A 349 -6.75 7.84 23.21
N THR A 350 -7.09 8.01 21.91
CA THR A 350 -6.34 7.45 20.78
C THR A 350 -6.65 8.17 19.48
N PHE A 351 -5.80 7.99 18.48
CA PHE A 351 -6.09 8.27 17.07
C PHE A 351 -6.58 6.99 16.40
N LEU A 352 -7.53 7.11 15.49
CA LEU A 352 -8.01 6.00 14.66
C LEU A 352 -7.10 5.82 13.44
N GLU A 353 -7.25 4.72 12.69
CA GLU A 353 -6.47 4.46 11.47
C GLU A 353 -6.57 5.62 10.45
N GLY A 354 -5.59 5.80 9.57
CA GLY A 354 -5.54 6.89 8.59
C GLY A 354 -4.77 8.14 9.02
N GLY A 355 -4.53 8.32 10.31
CA GLY A 355 -3.65 9.39 10.82
C GLY A 355 -4.15 10.80 10.51
N VAL A 356 -3.23 11.70 10.15
CA VAL A 356 -3.54 13.08 9.75
C VAL A 356 -3.59 13.17 8.23
N VAL A 357 -4.67 13.74 7.69
CA VAL A 357 -4.82 14.03 6.27
C VAL A 357 -4.77 15.54 6.04
N PHE A 358 -4.00 15.99 5.04
CA PHE A 358 -4.00 17.38 4.59
C PHE A 358 -4.95 17.56 3.39
N SER A 359 -5.53 18.75 3.26
CA SER A 359 -6.24 19.14 2.04
C SER A 359 -5.28 19.26 0.85
N PRO A 360 -5.79 19.15 -0.41
CA PRO A 360 -4.97 19.31 -1.62
C PRO A 360 -4.12 20.59 -1.65
N ASP A 361 -4.63 21.71 -1.13
CA ASP A 361 -3.90 22.97 -1.04
C ASP A 361 -2.95 23.07 0.18
N GLY A 362 -2.94 22.04 1.05
CA GLY A 362 -2.12 21.93 2.25
C GLY A 362 -2.51 22.85 3.40
N LYS A 363 -3.58 23.64 3.28
CA LYS A 363 -3.97 24.62 4.31
C LYS A 363 -4.75 23.98 5.44
N HIS A 364 -5.63 23.05 5.11
CA HIS A 364 -6.49 22.37 6.07
C HIS A 364 -5.93 20.99 6.42
N TRP A 365 -6.25 20.52 7.63
CA TRP A 365 -5.96 19.17 8.06
C TRP A 365 -7.13 18.56 8.81
N ALA A 366 -7.23 17.23 8.77
CA ALA A 366 -8.20 16.49 9.55
C ALA A 366 -7.58 15.18 10.11
N CYS A 367 -8.13 14.69 11.21
CA CYS A 367 -7.81 13.38 11.76
C CYS A 367 -9.01 12.78 12.49
N ALA A 368 -9.08 11.45 12.55
CA ALA A 368 -10.09 10.75 13.31
C ALA A 368 -9.54 10.32 14.67
N VAL A 369 -10.28 10.59 15.75
CA VAL A 369 -9.85 10.35 17.12
C VAL A 369 -10.95 9.67 17.93
N GLN A 370 -10.57 9.04 19.04
CA GLN A 370 -11.48 8.60 20.09
C GLN A 370 -11.14 9.33 21.39
N ASN A 371 -12.17 9.82 22.07
CA ASN A 371 -12.02 10.44 23.39
C ASN A 371 -13.30 10.26 24.21
N GLU A 372 -13.14 9.90 25.49
CA GLU A 372 -14.26 9.67 26.42
C GLU A 372 -15.27 8.63 25.87
N GLY A 373 -14.76 7.62 25.18
CA GLY A 373 -15.55 6.52 24.62
C GLY A 373 -16.31 6.85 23.33
N ARG A 374 -16.18 8.07 22.78
CA ARG A 374 -16.80 8.45 21.49
C ARG A 374 -15.75 8.71 20.41
N ALA A 375 -16.06 8.34 19.18
CA ALA A 375 -15.25 8.63 18.00
C ALA A 375 -15.72 9.92 17.31
N PHE A 376 -14.80 10.72 16.77
CA PHE A 376 -15.12 11.92 16.00
C PHE A 376 -13.94 12.36 15.14
N VAL A 377 -14.21 13.24 14.18
CA VAL A 377 -13.19 13.90 13.36
C VAL A 377 -12.81 15.23 14.00
N VAL A 378 -11.53 15.57 13.95
CA VAL A 378 -11.00 16.90 14.26
C VAL A 378 -10.55 17.53 12.95
N ARG A 379 -11.12 18.69 12.60
CA ARG A 379 -10.76 19.46 11.41
C ARG A 379 -10.19 20.80 11.86
N ASP A 380 -8.93 21.09 11.51
CA ASP A 380 -8.23 22.32 11.89
C ASP A 380 -8.32 22.67 13.40
N GLY A 381 -8.34 21.63 14.25
CA GLY A 381 -8.46 21.77 15.71
C GLY A 381 -9.89 21.91 16.23
N VAL A 382 -10.89 21.95 15.35
CA VAL A 382 -12.31 21.93 15.70
C VAL A 382 -12.80 20.49 15.77
N GLU A 383 -13.42 20.12 16.89
CA GLU A 383 -14.01 18.78 17.10
C GLU A 383 -15.41 18.73 16.46
N CYS A 384 -15.62 17.81 15.52
CA CYS A 384 -16.90 17.61 14.84
C CYS A 384 -17.87 16.75 15.68
N ASN A 385 -19.00 16.37 15.08
CA ASN A 385 -20.01 15.51 15.68
C ASN A 385 -19.43 14.18 16.19
N ARG A 386 -20.05 13.64 17.25
CA ARG A 386 -19.57 12.46 17.99
C ARG A 386 -20.39 11.21 17.68
N TYR A 387 -19.68 10.14 17.36
CA TYR A 387 -20.20 8.88 16.86
C TYR A 387 -19.79 7.70 17.75
N ASP A 388 -20.43 6.55 17.55
CA ASP A 388 -20.00 5.29 18.17
C ASP A 388 -18.71 4.79 17.54
N ALA A 389 -18.56 4.96 16.22
CA ALA A 389 -17.32 4.72 15.49
C ALA A 389 -17.14 5.69 14.30
N VAL A 390 -15.89 5.90 13.88
CA VAL A 390 -15.50 6.59 12.66
C VAL A 390 -14.46 5.74 11.95
N VAL A 391 -14.58 5.56 10.64
CA VAL A 391 -13.58 4.82 9.86
C VAL A 391 -12.48 5.80 9.45
N GLY A 392 -11.37 5.83 10.18
CA GLY A 392 -10.39 6.90 9.99
C GLY A 392 -9.69 6.92 8.62
N ASP A 393 -9.48 5.76 7.98
CA ASP A 393 -8.95 5.66 6.60
C ASP A 393 -9.94 6.15 5.51
N SER A 394 -11.18 6.51 5.87
CA SER A 394 -12.17 7.04 4.92
C SER A 394 -12.07 8.56 4.72
N LEU A 395 -11.31 9.27 5.56
CA LEU A 395 -11.24 10.73 5.50
C LEU A 395 -10.68 11.20 4.14
N ALA A 396 -11.44 12.06 3.45
CA ALA A 396 -11.02 12.63 2.18
C ALA A 396 -11.45 14.10 2.05
N PHE A 397 -10.53 14.97 1.64
CA PHE A 397 -10.85 16.33 1.23
C PHE A 397 -11.27 16.36 -0.25
N SER A 398 -12.24 17.22 -0.55
CA SER A 398 -12.64 17.58 -1.91
C SER A 398 -11.48 18.19 -2.71
N PRO A 399 -11.53 18.13 -4.05
CA PRO A 399 -10.48 18.68 -4.92
C PRO A 399 -10.18 20.16 -4.70
N ASP A 400 -11.19 20.97 -4.35
CA ASP A 400 -11.02 22.39 -4.05
C ASP A 400 -10.63 22.69 -2.59
N SER A 401 -10.38 21.66 -1.79
CA SER A 401 -9.96 21.72 -0.39
C SER A 401 -11.04 22.25 0.59
N ARG A 402 -12.31 22.38 0.18
CA ARG A 402 -13.36 23.01 1.01
C ARG A 402 -14.19 22.03 1.81
N HIS A 403 -14.50 20.88 1.23
CA HIS A 403 -15.33 19.85 1.84
C HIS A 403 -14.50 18.68 2.34
N LEU A 404 -14.94 18.06 3.44
CA LEU A 404 -14.37 16.84 4.02
C LEU A 404 -15.45 15.77 4.09
N VAL A 405 -15.12 14.54 3.68
CA VAL A 405 -16.02 13.38 3.82
C VAL A 405 -15.38 12.29 4.65
N TYR A 406 -16.20 11.52 5.35
CA TYR A 406 -15.78 10.35 6.12
C TYR A 406 -16.96 9.44 6.42
N THR A 407 -16.67 8.19 6.78
CA THR A 407 -17.67 7.20 7.23
C THR A 407 -17.77 7.20 8.74
N ALA A 408 -19.01 7.21 9.25
CA ALA A 408 -19.32 7.18 10.68
C ALA A 408 -20.40 6.14 11.00
N GLN A 409 -20.50 5.79 12.28
CA GLN A 409 -21.52 4.88 12.80
C GLN A 409 -22.22 5.48 14.04
N SER A 410 -23.55 5.41 14.07
CA SER A 410 -24.40 5.77 15.20
C SER A 410 -25.46 4.68 15.43
N GLY A 411 -25.36 3.98 16.56
CA GLY A 411 -26.12 2.75 16.80
C GLY A 411 -25.79 1.67 15.77
N GLU A 412 -26.83 1.11 15.16
CA GLU A 412 -26.72 0.13 14.07
C GLU A 412 -26.53 0.80 12.70
N GLN A 413 -26.62 2.14 12.62
CA GLN A 413 -26.59 2.87 11.36
C GLN A 413 -25.18 3.27 10.99
N GLN A 414 -24.80 3.01 9.74
CA GLN A 414 -23.53 3.45 9.16
C GLN A 414 -23.82 4.39 7.99
N PHE A 415 -23.06 5.47 7.84
CA PHE A 415 -23.34 6.46 6.80
C PHE A 415 -22.10 7.27 6.43
N VAL A 416 -22.16 7.93 5.27
CA VAL A 416 -21.16 8.91 4.86
C VAL A 416 -21.56 10.30 5.34
N VAL A 417 -20.65 10.94 6.07
CA VAL A 417 -20.77 12.34 6.47
C VAL A 417 -20.09 13.21 5.42
N PHE A 418 -20.78 14.25 4.99
CA PHE A 418 -20.27 15.30 4.12
C PHE A 418 -20.24 16.61 4.91
N ASP A 419 -19.03 17.05 5.28
CA ASP A 419 -18.77 18.08 6.29
C ASP A 419 -19.43 17.75 7.64
N GLU A 420 -20.66 18.23 7.87
CA GLU A 420 -21.47 17.99 9.07
C GLU A 420 -22.79 17.27 8.75
N ASP A 421 -23.11 17.10 7.46
CA ASP A 421 -24.38 16.57 6.98
C ASP A 421 -24.29 15.04 6.87
N GLU A 422 -25.15 14.35 7.61
CA GLU A 422 -25.20 12.89 7.70
C GLU A 422 -26.01 12.32 6.54
N GLY A 423 -25.40 11.40 5.78
CA GLY A 423 -26.02 10.75 4.63
C GLY A 423 -27.07 9.70 5.01
N GLN A 424 -27.51 8.91 4.02
CA GLN A 424 -28.42 7.78 4.27
C GLN A 424 -27.71 6.62 4.98
N ASP A 425 -28.53 5.84 5.70
CA ASP A 425 -28.09 4.63 6.41
C ASP A 425 -27.79 3.50 5.43
N TYR A 426 -26.53 3.09 5.39
CA TYR A 426 -25.97 2.07 4.53
C TYR A 426 -25.04 1.17 5.34
N ASN A 427 -25.14 -0.14 5.20
CA ASN A 427 -24.14 -1.06 5.74
C ASN A 427 -22.83 -0.94 4.95
N LEU A 428 -21.93 -0.09 5.43
CA LEU A 428 -20.64 0.22 4.80
C LEU A 428 -19.59 -0.81 5.25
N LEU A 429 -19.69 -2.05 4.75
CA LEU A 429 -18.71 -3.12 5.01
C LEU A 429 -17.41 -3.00 4.19
N TYR A 430 -17.25 -1.95 3.38
CA TYR A 430 -16.12 -1.82 2.47
C TYR A 430 -15.33 -0.52 2.65
N THR A 431 -14.12 -0.66 3.18
CA THR A 431 -12.99 0.19 2.84
C THR A 431 -11.96 -0.69 2.12
N THR A 432 -11.95 -0.67 0.79
CA THR A 432 -10.77 -1.17 0.06
C THR A 432 -9.62 -0.22 0.35
N GLN A 433 -8.49 -0.79 0.77
CA GLN A 433 -7.15 -0.21 0.88
C GLN A 433 -7.02 1.26 0.40
N GLY A 434 -7.46 2.22 1.23
CA GLY A 434 -7.02 3.61 1.12
C GLY A 434 -7.97 4.67 0.55
N ARG A 435 -9.29 4.43 0.44
CA ARG A 435 -10.39 5.44 0.57
C ARG A 435 -11.69 4.84 0.01
N GLY A 436 -12.64 4.51 0.89
CA GLY A 436 -13.96 3.99 0.48
C GLY A 436 -14.84 5.01 -0.24
N ILE A 437 -14.47 6.30 -0.22
CA ILE A 437 -15.23 7.42 -0.77
C ILE A 437 -14.34 8.19 -1.74
N VAL A 438 -14.84 8.46 -2.95
CA VAL A 438 -14.15 9.24 -3.98
C VAL A 438 -14.98 10.45 -4.39
N PHE A 439 -14.36 11.61 -4.50
CA PHE A 439 -14.97 12.79 -5.12
C PHE A 439 -14.94 12.67 -6.65
N LEU A 440 -16.12 12.73 -7.27
CA LEU A 440 -16.31 12.86 -8.73
C LEU A 440 -16.30 14.34 -9.17
N SER A 441 -16.69 15.24 -8.27
CA SER A 441 -16.56 16.70 -8.37
C SER A 441 -16.49 17.27 -6.95
N ASN A 442 -16.44 18.59 -6.77
CA ASN A 442 -16.36 19.18 -5.41
C ASN A 442 -17.55 18.80 -4.51
N GLU A 443 -18.71 18.55 -5.12
CA GLU A 443 -19.99 18.33 -4.44
C GLU A 443 -20.58 16.93 -4.73
N ARG A 444 -19.86 16.09 -5.48
CA ARG A 444 -20.34 14.77 -5.88
C ARG A 444 -19.37 13.69 -5.42
N ILE A 445 -19.88 12.71 -4.68
CA ILE A 445 -19.12 11.59 -4.15
C ILE A 445 -19.64 10.24 -4.63
N LYS A 446 -18.79 9.22 -4.56
CA LYS A 446 -19.09 7.85 -4.94
C LYS A 446 -18.45 6.86 -3.96
N TYR A 447 -19.19 5.82 -3.59
CA TYR A 447 -18.72 4.77 -2.69
C TYR A 447 -19.49 3.45 -2.91
N LEU A 448 -18.94 2.34 -2.40
CA LEU A 448 -19.57 1.01 -2.47
C LEU A 448 -20.22 0.67 -1.12
N THR A 449 -21.43 0.11 -1.17
CA THR A 449 -22.16 -0.40 0.00
C THR A 449 -22.58 -1.86 -0.23
N ILE A 450 -22.94 -2.56 0.84
CA ILE A 450 -23.60 -3.87 0.76
C ILE A 450 -24.93 -3.82 1.49
N THR A 451 -25.98 -4.29 0.87
CA THR A 451 -27.29 -4.37 1.50
C THR A 451 -27.35 -5.54 2.51
N PRO A 452 -28.31 -5.54 3.46
CA PRO A 452 -28.51 -6.66 4.37
C PRO A 452 -28.74 -8.01 3.69
N ASP A 453 -29.26 -8.04 2.45
CA ASP A 453 -29.43 -9.26 1.65
C ASP A 453 -28.17 -9.69 0.86
N GLY A 454 -27.02 -9.03 1.11
CA GLY A 454 -25.73 -9.40 0.54
C GLY A 454 -25.50 -8.91 -0.89
N GLU A 455 -26.22 -7.86 -1.32
CA GLU A 455 -26.07 -7.24 -2.63
C GLU A 455 -25.16 -6.01 -2.53
N PHE A 456 -24.06 -6.04 -3.28
CA PHE A 456 -23.20 -4.88 -3.43
C PHE A 456 -23.87 -3.84 -4.33
N ARG A 457 -23.81 -2.58 -3.90
CA ARG A 457 -24.34 -1.43 -4.65
C ARG A 457 -23.33 -0.30 -4.71
N LEU A 458 -23.29 0.34 -5.86
CA LEU A 458 -22.54 1.56 -6.08
C LEU A 458 -23.45 2.76 -5.83
N VAL A 459 -23.07 3.62 -4.89
CA VAL A 459 -23.83 4.82 -4.50
C VAL A 459 -23.13 6.05 -5.04
N GLN A 460 -23.88 6.94 -5.67
CA GLN A 460 -23.43 8.29 -6.01
C GLN A 460 -24.31 9.31 -5.31
N GLU A 461 -23.68 10.23 -4.60
CA GLU A 461 -24.37 11.34 -3.93
C GLU A 461 -23.92 12.67 -4.50
N GLU A 462 -24.86 13.58 -4.73
CA GLU A 462 -24.60 14.98 -5.06
C GLU A 462 -25.17 15.85 -3.92
N VAL A 463 -24.30 16.63 -3.28
CA VAL A 463 -24.60 17.44 -2.10
C VAL A 463 -24.48 18.91 -2.48
N MET A 464 -25.59 19.58 -2.75
CA MET A 464 -25.56 21.01 -3.07
C MET A 464 -25.58 21.86 -1.80
N VAL A 465 -24.47 22.57 -1.56
CA VAL A 465 -24.33 23.58 -0.50
C VAL A 465 -24.70 24.96 -1.09
N TYR A 466 -25.77 25.58 -0.59
CA TYR A 466 -26.25 26.89 -1.04
C TYR A 466 -25.72 28.03 -0.17
#